data_AF-A0A1M3LFG9-F1
#
_entry.id   AF-A0A1M3LFG9-F1
#
_cell.length_a   1.000
_cell.length_b   1.000
_cell.length_c   1.000
_cell.angle_alpha   90.00
_cell.angle_beta   90.00
_cell.angle_gamma   90.00
#
_symmetry.space_group_name_H-M   'P 1'
#
loop_
_entity.id
_entity.type
_entity.pdbx_description
1 polymer ?
#
loop_
_entity_poly.entity_id
_entity_poly.type
_entity_poly.pdbx_seq_one_letter_code
_entity_poly.pdbx_strand_id
1 'polypeptide(L)'
;MPRLTLILGAILVVLGVISYIATAFASWTALIPAILGVVLFGLGLLALKRQKLGIHIALVVALAGVAGTLMNVLQLGSVFAGTAERPAAVIVSTITFLLLLVYIALGVRSFLAARRWRREHPTPS
;
A
#
# COMPACT_ATOMS: atom_id res chain seq x y z
N MET A 1 -6.66 -11.74 -1.23
CA MET A 1 -7.73 -10.73 -1.38
C MET A 1 -7.54 -9.94 -2.68
N PRO A 2 -7.77 -10.56 -3.87
CA PRO A 2 -7.38 -9.93 -5.15
C PRO A 2 -8.05 -8.58 -5.43
N ARG A 3 -9.36 -8.47 -5.15
CA ARG A 3 -10.13 -7.22 -5.35
C ARG A 3 -9.58 -6.06 -4.51
N LEU A 4 -9.24 -6.32 -3.23
CA LEU A 4 -8.66 -5.28 -2.37
C LEU A 4 -7.30 -4.81 -2.88
N THR A 5 -6.46 -5.74 -3.36
CA THR A 5 -5.15 -5.41 -3.95
C THR A 5 -5.31 -4.52 -5.19
N LEU A 6 -6.28 -4.82 -6.06
CA LEU A 6 -6.59 -4.00 -7.24
C LEU A 6 -7.09 -2.61 -6.86
N ILE A 7 -8.05 -2.53 -5.94
CA ILE A 7 -8.63 -1.25 -5.49
C ILE A 7 -7.54 -0.37 -4.86
N LEU A 8 -6.74 -0.93 -3.95
CA LEU A 8 -5.63 -0.21 -3.33
C LEU A 8 -4.62 0.27 -4.37
N GLY A 9 -4.25 -0.61 -5.31
CA GLY A 9 -3.35 -0.26 -6.40
C GLY A 9 -3.85 0.97 -7.17
N ALA A 10 -5.12 0.94 -7.59
CA ALA A 10 -5.75 2.06 -8.29
C ALA A 10 -5.79 3.35 -7.46
N ILE A 11 -6.14 3.25 -6.17
CA ILE A 11 -6.15 4.40 -5.24
C ILE A 11 -4.76 5.04 -5.17
N LEU A 12 -3.71 4.23 -5.03
CA LEU A 12 -2.35 4.73 -4.94
C LEU A 12 -1.84 5.35 -6.26
N VAL A 13 -2.24 4.80 -7.41
CA VAL A 13 -2.01 5.43 -8.72
C VAL A 13 -2.62 6.83 -8.76
N VAL A 14 -3.91 6.93 -8.44
CA VAL A 14 -4.64 8.20 -8.45
C VAL A 14 -4.01 9.19 -7.47
N LEU A 15 -3.71 8.75 -6.24
CA LEU A 15 -3.10 9.59 -5.21
C LEU A 15 -1.75 10.16 -5.67
N GLY A 16 -0.87 9.34 -6.25
CA GLY A 16 0.44 9.79 -6.71
C GLY A 16 0.37 10.74 -7.91
N VAL A 17 -0.50 10.45 -8.87
CA VAL A 17 -0.71 11.33 -10.05
C VAL A 17 -1.29 12.68 -9.63
N ILE A 18 -2.34 12.68 -8.79
CA ILE A 18 -2.94 13.92 -8.29
C ILE A 18 -1.92 14.72 -7.48
N SER A 19 -1.15 14.07 -6.60
CA SER A 19 -0.08 14.72 -5.83
C SER A 19 0.96 15.40 -6.73
N TYR A 20 1.40 14.71 -7.78
CA TYR A 20 2.40 15.25 -8.71
C TYR A 20 1.90 16.47 -9.48
N ILE A 21 0.63 16.45 -9.91
CA ILE A 21 -0.01 17.58 -10.60
C ILE A 21 -0.25 18.73 -9.62
N ALA A 22 -0.79 18.45 -8.43
CA ALA A 22 -1.12 19.45 -7.41
C ALA A 22 0.12 20.19 -6.88
N THR A 23 1.29 19.55 -6.94
CA THR A 23 2.59 20.16 -6.60
C THR A 23 3.27 20.80 -7.81
N ALA A 24 2.55 21.04 -8.91
CA ALA A 24 3.08 21.63 -10.14
C ALA A 24 4.35 20.93 -10.64
N PHE A 25 4.37 19.59 -10.56
CA PHE A 25 5.49 18.76 -11.00
C PHE A 25 6.81 19.01 -10.23
N ALA A 26 6.73 19.59 -9.03
CA ALA A 26 7.90 20.03 -8.26
C ALA A 26 8.92 18.92 -7.95
N SER A 27 8.49 17.66 -7.85
CA SER A 27 9.41 16.53 -7.64
C SER A 27 8.85 15.23 -8.19
N TRP A 28 9.68 14.46 -8.91
CA TRP A 28 9.34 13.12 -9.36
C TRP A 28 9.07 12.15 -8.19
N THR A 29 9.59 12.43 -7.00
CA THR A 29 9.33 11.61 -5.80
C THR A 29 7.85 11.61 -5.38
N ALA A 30 7.06 12.60 -5.83
CA ALA A 30 5.60 12.61 -5.62
C ALA A 30 4.89 11.45 -6.35
N LEU A 31 5.55 10.81 -7.33
CA LEU A 31 5.03 9.64 -8.05
C LEU A 31 5.31 8.30 -7.34
N ILE A 32 6.05 8.27 -6.23
CA ILE A 32 6.30 7.02 -5.48
C ILE A 32 5.01 6.26 -5.15
N PRO A 33 3.93 6.90 -4.64
CA PRO A 33 2.66 6.22 -4.43
C PRO A 33 2.10 5.62 -5.72
N ALA A 34 2.22 6.32 -6.85
CA ALA A 34 1.72 5.82 -8.12
C ALA A 34 2.50 4.61 -8.62
N ILE A 35 3.82 4.61 -8.50
CA ILE A 35 4.68 3.47 -8.84
C ILE A 35 4.30 2.25 -8.00
N LEU A 36 4.16 2.42 -6.68
CA LEU A 36 3.68 1.36 -5.79
C LEU A 36 2.28 0.89 -6.18
N GLY A 37 1.39 1.82 -6.53
CA GLY A 37 0.04 1.54 -6.98
C GLY A 37 -0.01 0.67 -8.23
N VAL A 38 0.80 0.99 -9.24
CA VAL A 38 0.91 0.19 -10.48
C VAL A 38 1.39 -1.22 -10.17
N VAL A 39 2.43 -1.37 -9.34
CA VAL A 39 2.96 -2.68 -8.96
C VAL A 39 1.89 -3.49 -8.22
N LEU A 40 1.21 -2.91 -7.23
CA LEU A 40 0.15 -3.59 -6.50
C LEU A 40 -1.04 -3.92 -7.39
N PHE A 41 -1.43 -3.04 -8.30
CA PHE A 41 -2.51 -3.31 -9.26
C PHE A 41 -2.15 -4.52 -10.15
N GLY A 42 -0.94 -4.55 -10.71
CA GLY A 42 -0.45 -5.68 -11.50
C GLY A 42 -0.43 -6.99 -10.71
N LEU A 43 -0.01 -6.95 -9.44
CA LEU A 43 -0.04 -8.13 -8.56
C LEU A 43 -1.47 -8.55 -8.20
N GLY A 44 -2.40 -7.60 -8.11
CA GLY A 44 -3.83 -7.85 -8.00
C GLY A 44 -4.38 -8.63 -9.20
N LEU A 45 -3.97 -8.25 -10.42
CA LEU A 45 -4.33 -8.98 -11.65
C LEU A 45 -3.72 -10.39 -11.66
N LEU A 46 -2.45 -10.53 -11.26
CA LEU A 46 -1.81 -11.84 -11.10
C LEU A 46 -2.56 -12.70 -10.08
N ALA A 47 -3.04 -12.11 -8.98
CA ALA A 47 -3.79 -12.80 -7.95
C ALA A 47 -5.16 -13.31 -8.42
N LEU A 48 -5.71 -12.82 -9.54
CA LEU A 48 -6.92 -13.39 -10.15
C LEU A 48 -6.66 -14.79 -10.72
N LYS A 49 -5.45 -15.05 -11.24
CA LYS A 49 -5.06 -16.36 -11.81
C LYS A 49 -4.31 -17.22 -10.80
N ARG A 50 -3.43 -16.62 -10.01
CA ARG A 50 -2.57 -17.29 -9.01
C ARG A 50 -2.67 -16.58 -7.67
N GLN A 51 -3.81 -16.77 -7.01
CA GLN A 51 -4.17 -16.05 -5.78
C GLN A 51 -3.10 -16.11 -4.69
N LYS A 52 -2.53 -17.30 -4.40
CA LYS A 52 -1.51 -17.41 -3.35
C LYS A 52 -0.27 -16.58 -3.68
N LEU A 53 0.29 -16.77 -4.88
CA LEU A 53 1.51 -16.09 -5.31
C LEU A 53 1.33 -14.57 -5.37
N GLY A 54 0.30 -14.09 -6.09
CA GLY A 54 0.06 -12.66 -6.26
C GLY A 54 -0.15 -11.92 -4.94
N ILE A 55 -0.89 -12.53 -4.00
CA ILE A 55 -1.14 -11.90 -2.69
C ILE A 55 0.09 -11.89 -1.79
N HIS A 56 0.91 -12.95 -1.78
CA HIS A 56 2.13 -12.96 -0.97
C HIS A 56 3.12 -11.90 -1.47
N ILE A 57 3.35 -11.84 -2.78
CA ILE A 57 4.23 -10.82 -3.37
C ILE A 57 3.67 -9.42 -3.10
N ALA A 58 2.35 -9.21 -3.25
CA ALA A 58 1.73 -7.91 -2.96
C ALA A 58 1.91 -7.47 -1.50
N LEU A 59 1.88 -8.40 -0.54
CA LEU A 59 2.12 -8.08 0.86
C LEU A 59 3.59 -7.78 1.15
N VAL A 60 4.52 -8.47 0.49
CA VAL A 60 5.95 -8.13 0.58
C VAL A 60 6.21 -6.74 0.01
N VAL A 61 5.62 -6.41 -1.14
CA VAL A 61 5.71 -5.06 -1.73
C VAL A 61 5.07 -4.01 -0.80
N ALA A 62 3.93 -4.31 -0.20
CA ALA A 62 3.30 -3.40 0.74
C ALA A 62 4.18 -3.14 1.97
N LEU A 63 4.83 -4.17 2.51
CA LEU A 63 5.78 -4.04 3.62
C LEU A 63 6.99 -3.17 3.24
N ALA A 64 7.54 -3.37 2.04
CA ALA A 64 8.62 -2.52 1.52
C ALA A 64 8.16 -1.07 1.35
N GLY A 65 6.92 -0.85 0.88
CA GLY A 65 6.33 0.49 0.78
C GLY A 65 6.13 1.17 2.13
N VAL A 66 5.71 0.43 3.16
CA VAL A 66 5.64 0.92 4.56
C VAL A 66 7.03 1.35 5.05
N ALA A 67 8.05 0.51 4.85
CA ALA A 67 9.41 0.84 5.24
C ALA A 67 9.94 2.08 4.49
N GLY A 68 9.70 2.17 3.17
CA GLY A 68 10.13 3.31 2.36
C GLY A 68 9.41 4.62 2.68
N THR A 69 8.17 4.56 3.16
CA THR A 69 7.40 5.76 3.53
C THR A 69 7.64 6.22 4.97
N LEU A 70 8.16 5.34 5.83
CA LEU A 70 8.37 5.60 7.26
C LEU A 70 9.25 6.83 7.52
N MET A 71 10.34 7.02 6.75
CA MET A 71 11.24 8.16 6.92
C MET A 71 10.55 9.53 6.76
N ASN A 72 9.55 9.61 5.88
CA ASN A 72 8.76 10.82 5.71
C ASN A 72 7.72 10.97 6.83
N VAL A 73 7.11 9.86 7.28
CA VAL A 73 6.16 9.88 8.40
C VAL A 73 6.82 10.39 9.69
N LEU A 74 8.09 10.06 9.92
CA LEU A 74 8.85 10.59 11.06
C LEU A 74 9.01 12.12 11.03
N GLN A 75 8.88 12.75 9.85
CA GLN A 75 8.92 14.20 9.67
C GLN A 75 7.55 14.86 9.83
N LEU A 76 6.48 14.12 10.16
CA LEU A 76 5.14 14.69 10.28
C LEU A 76 5.06 15.80 11.34
N GLY A 77 5.91 15.73 12.39
CA GLY A 77 6.02 16.79 13.39
C GLY A 77 6.48 18.14 12.82
N SER A 78 7.38 18.16 11.83
CA SER A 78 7.83 19.42 11.20
C SER A 78 6.76 20.04 10.31
N VAL A 79 5.84 19.23 9.77
CA VAL A 79 4.66 19.75 9.05
C VAL A 79 3.75 20.51 10.00
N PHE A 80 3.45 19.94 11.18
CA PHE A 80 2.63 20.62 12.19
C PHE A 80 3.32 21.85 12.78
N ALA A 81 4.65 21.83 12.89
CA ALA A 81 5.44 22.98 13.31
C ALA A 81 5.61 24.07 12.22
N GLY A 82 5.17 23.82 10.99
CA GLY A 82 5.34 24.74 9.86
C GLY A 82 6.79 24.87 9.35
N THR A 83 7.68 23.96 9.73
CA THR A 83 9.12 23.99 9.42
C THR A 83 9.53 22.95 8.38
N ALA A 84 8.59 22.15 7.87
CA ALA A 84 8.87 21.14 6.85
C ALA A 84 9.30 21.77 5.52
N GLU A 85 10.44 21.34 4.98
CA GLU A 85 10.89 21.76 3.64
C GLU A 85 9.96 21.26 2.51
N ARG A 86 9.39 20.06 2.69
CA ARG A 86 8.54 19.39 1.68
C ARG A 86 7.24 18.85 2.30
N PRO A 87 6.34 19.73 2.77
CA PRO A 87 5.17 19.31 3.54
C PRO A 87 4.23 18.40 2.74
N ALA A 88 4.03 18.69 1.44
CA ALA A 88 3.19 17.87 0.57
C ALA A 88 3.71 16.42 0.47
N ALA A 89 5.02 16.23 0.33
CA ALA A 89 5.62 14.89 0.26
C ALA A 89 5.44 14.11 1.56
N VAL A 90 5.59 14.78 2.71
CA VAL A 90 5.36 14.17 4.02
C VAL A 90 3.91 13.74 4.19
N ILE A 91 2.95 14.61 3.85
CA ILE A 91 1.51 14.31 3.94
C ILE A 91 1.14 13.13 3.04
N VAL A 92 1.53 13.16 1.76
CA VAL A 92 1.20 12.11 0.80
C VAL A 92 1.86 10.77 1.15
N SER A 93 3.10 10.80 1.64
CA SER A 93 3.79 9.61 2.14
C SER A 93 3.11 9.03 3.38
N THR A 94 2.56 9.88 4.25
CA THR A 94 1.80 9.47 5.45
C THR A 94 0.49 8.81 5.06
N ILE A 95 -0.25 9.38 4.10
CA ILE A 95 -1.47 8.75 3.57
C ILE A 95 -1.14 7.39 2.94
N THR A 96 -0.09 7.32 2.13
CA THR A 96 0.37 6.07 1.50
C THR A 96 0.72 5.03 2.56
N PHE A 97 1.49 5.41 3.58
CA PHE A 97 1.86 4.54 4.70
C PHE A 97 0.62 3.94 5.40
N LEU A 98 -0.38 4.77 5.72
CA LEU A 98 -1.62 4.32 6.37
C LEU A 98 -2.41 3.36 5.48
N LEU A 99 -2.55 3.66 4.19
CA LEU A 99 -3.24 2.78 3.23
C LEU A 99 -2.57 1.40 3.15
N LEU A 100 -1.23 1.36 3.11
CA LEU A 100 -0.47 0.12 3.08
C LEU A 100 -0.59 -0.66 4.40
N LEU A 101 -0.56 0.00 5.56
CA LEU A 101 -0.79 -0.65 6.85
C LEU A 101 -2.18 -1.27 6.95
N VAL A 102 -3.21 -0.55 6.52
CA VAL A 102 -4.59 -1.07 6.49
C VAL A 102 -4.65 -2.31 5.59
N TYR A 103 -4.04 -2.27 4.41
CA TYR A 103 -4.00 -3.41 3.51
C TYR A 103 -3.30 -4.63 4.13
N ILE A 104 -2.15 -4.44 4.76
CA ILE A 104 -1.42 -5.52 5.45
C ILE A 104 -2.27 -6.11 6.58
N ALA A 105 -2.89 -5.27 7.40
CA ALA A 105 -3.75 -5.71 8.51
C ALA A 105 -4.94 -6.55 7.99
N LEU A 106 -5.60 -6.11 6.92
CA LEU A 106 -6.67 -6.87 6.27
C LEU A 106 -6.14 -8.20 5.69
N GLY A 107 -4.98 -8.19 5.06
CA GLY A 107 -4.31 -9.39 4.53
C GLY A 107 -4.04 -10.42 5.63
N VAL A 108 -3.45 -10.00 6.75
CA VAL A 108 -3.18 -10.87 7.92
C VAL A 108 -4.48 -11.44 8.47
N ARG A 109 -5.52 -10.61 8.66
CA ARG A 109 -6.84 -11.07 9.13
C ARG A 109 -7.43 -12.13 8.19
N SER A 110 -7.28 -11.96 6.88
CA SER A 110 -7.70 -12.95 5.88
C SER A 110 -7.03 -14.30 6.05
N PHE A 111 -5.71 -14.30 6.27
CA PHE A 111 -4.95 -15.55 6.43
C PHE A 111 -5.31 -16.27 7.72
N LEU A 112 -5.47 -15.51 8.82
CA LEU A 112 -5.90 -16.06 10.10
C LEU A 112 -7.30 -16.68 9.99
N ALA A 113 -8.24 -16.01 9.33
CA ALA A 113 -9.58 -16.56 9.08
C ALA A 113 -9.52 -17.87 8.27
N ALA A 114 -8.75 -17.89 7.17
CA ALA A 114 -8.58 -19.09 6.36
C ALA A 114 -7.89 -20.25 7.11
N ARG A 115 -6.99 -19.93 8.06
CA ARG A 115 -6.33 -20.93 8.90
C ARG A 115 -7.29 -21.52 9.94
N ARG A 116 -8.16 -20.70 10.54
CA ARG A 116 -9.19 -21.16 11.48
C ARG A 116 -10.18 -22.11 10.79
N TRP A 117 -10.69 -21.73 9.63
CA TRP A 117 -11.62 -22.57 8.84
C TRP A 117 -11.06 -23.98 8.57
N ARG A 118 -9.79 -24.09 8.19
CA ARG A 118 -9.12 -25.39 7.94
C ARG A 118 -8.97 -26.25 9.19
N ARG A 119 -8.94 -25.66 10.39
CA ARG A 119 -8.87 -26.42 11.65
C ARG A 119 -10.24 -26.97 12.06
N GLU A 120 -11.30 -26.22 11.78
CA GLU A 120 -12.68 -26.61 12.11
C GLU A 120 -13.24 -27.66 11.13
N HIS A 121 -12.71 -27.74 9.91
CA HIS A 121 -13.14 -28.70 8.88
C HIS A 121 -11.96 -29.53 8.36
N PRO A 122 -11.43 -30.49 9.15
CA PRO A 122 -10.38 -31.40 8.69
C PRO A 122 -10.89 -32.25 7.52
N THR A 123 -10.10 -32.35 6.46
CA THR A 123 -10.41 -33.24 5.33
C THR A 123 -10.35 -34.70 5.82
N PRO A 124 -11.38 -35.53 5.60
CA PRO A 124 -11.30 -36.95 5.93
C PRO A 124 -10.13 -37.58 5.16
N SER A 125 -9.30 -38.32 5.90
CA SER A 125 -8.08 -38.99 5.42
C SER A 125 -8.36 -40.08 4.40
#